data_AF-A0A1W1YG45-F1
#
_entry.id   AF-A0A1W1YG45-F1
#
_cell.length_a   1.000
_cell.length_b   1.000
_cell.length_c   1.000
_cell.angle_alpha   90.00
_cell.angle_beta   90.00
_cell.angle_gamma   90.00
#
_symmetry.space_group_name_H-M   'P 1'
#
loop_
_entity.id
_entity.type
_entity.pdbx_description
1 polymer ?
#
loop_
_entity_poly.entity_id
_entity_poly.type
_entity_poly.pdbx_seq_one_letter_code
_entity_poly.pdbx_strand_id
1 'polypeptide(L)'
;MNGAQYPEGTVIAFAPPSLPGLGSVGGFTLMLQDRSGGSLNDLDSMAPKFAAAAKERPEIATISSNFKANTPGYEFEVDREKAEQLGVAVDDVFMALQVFLGGSQVNDFNKFGRSYKVIVQAENKFRGDVDATRFLYVKSSNNVMVPLNTLLKPKKINAPTIITRFNGVKAVQINGRQADGYSSGQAMAALEEVAQQTLSDVK
;
A
#
# COMPACT_ATOMS: atom_id res chain seq x y z
N MET A 1 9.38 -20.91 -14.38
CA MET A 1 8.83 -21.42 -13.10
C MET A 1 7.38 -21.01 -13.04
N ASN A 2 6.45 -21.96 -12.99
CA ASN A 2 5.02 -21.69 -12.96
C ASN A 2 4.61 -21.43 -11.49
N GLY A 3 4.78 -20.20 -11.04
CA GLY A 3 4.50 -19.79 -9.66
C GLY A 3 3.01 -19.72 -9.29
N ALA A 4 2.15 -20.31 -10.11
CA ALA A 4 0.71 -20.44 -9.88
C ALA A 4 0.33 -21.71 -9.08
N GLN A 5 1.30 -22.54 -8.70
CA GLN A 5 1.07 -23.79 -7.96
C GLN A 5 1.03 -23.63 -6.44
N TYR A 6 1.37 -22.45 -5.90
CA TYR A 6 1.37 -22.20 -4.46
C TYR A 6 0.14 -21.39 -4.04
N PRO A 7 -0.73 -21.92 -3.17
CA PRO A 7 -1.89 -21.18 -2.67
C PRO A 7 -1.49 -19.95 -1.85
N GLU A 8 -0.30 -19.95 -1.22
CA GLU A 8 0.12 -18.88 -0.31
C GLU A 8 0.66 -17.62 -1.02
N GLY A 9 0.89 -17.66 -2.34
CA GLY A 9 1.44 -16.52 -3.07
C GLY A 9 1.61 -16.73 -4.56
N THR A 10 1.69 -15.63 -5.31
CA THR A 10 1.87 -15.66 -6.76
C THR A 10 3.31 -15.33 -7.11
N VAL A 11 3.97 -16.21 -7.89
CA VAL A 11 5.31 -15.94 -8.43
C VAL A 11 5.23 -15.83 -9.95
N ILE A 12 5.70 -14.71 -10.49
CA ILE A 12 5.69 -14.41 -11.93
C ILE A 12 7.12 -14.04 -12.35
N ALA A 13 7.61 -14.65 -13.43
CA ALA A 13 8.90 -14.34 -14.01
C ALA A 13 8.73 -13.42 -15.23
N PHE A 14 9.56 -12.39 -15.32
CA PHE A 14 9.54 -11.42 -16.41
C PHE A 14 10.94 -11.28 -17.01
N ALA A 15 10.99 -11.09 -18.34
CA ALA A 15 12.23 -10.71 -19.00
C ALA A 15 12.42 -9.18 -18.90
N PRO A 16 13.68 -8.70 -18.71
CA PRO A 16 13.97 -7.26 -18.74
C PRO A 16 13.70 -6.69 -20.14
N PRO A 17 13.49 -5.36 -20.27
CA PRO A 17 13.27 -4.74 -21.57
C PRO A 17 14.52 -4.80 -22.47
N SER A 18 14.30 -4.73 -23.78
CA SER A 18 15.37 -4.77 -24.79
C SER A 18 16.35 -3.59 -24.68
N LEU A 19 15.88 -2.45 -24.15
CA LEU A 19 16.72 -1.29 -23.85
C LEU A 19 16.71 -1.05 -22.33
N PRO A 20 17.88 -1.16 -21.66
CA PRO A 20 18.01 -0.83 -20.24
C PRO A 20 17.55 0.61 -19.95
N GLY A 21 16.74 0.79 -18.90
CA GLY A 21 16.27 2.10 -18.46
C GLY A 21 14.86 2.50 -18.93
N LEU A 22 14.24 1.78 -19.87
CA LEU A 22 12.85 2.04 -20.30
C LEU A 22 11.78 1.48 -19.36
N GLY A 23 12.15 0.56 -18.47
CA GLY A 23 11.23 -0.07 -17.53
C GLY A 23 11.90 -1.20 -16.76
N SER A 24 11.22 -1.70 -15.72
CA SER A 24 11.64 -2.89 -14.97
C SER A 24 11.18 -4.20 -15.61
N VAL A 25 10.24 -4.11 -16.57
CA VAL A 25 9.56 -5.25 -17.20
C VAL A 25 9.44 -4.99 -18.70
N GLY A 26 9.72 -5.99 -19.53
CA GLY A 26 9.34 -5.94 -20.95
C GLY A 26 7.82 -6.02 -21.15
N GLY A 27 7.36 -5.67 -22.35
CA GLY A 27 5.92 -5.65 -22.69
C GLY A 27 5.35 -4.24 -22.65
N PHE A 28 4.16 -4.08 -22.06
CA PHE A 28 3.48 -2.80 -21.93
C PHE A 28 3.20 -2.45 -20.47
N THR A 29 3.13 -1.16 -20.19
CA THR A 29 2.71 -0.60 -18.91
C THR A 29 1.66 0.46 -19.18
N LEU A 30 0.55 0.42 -18.45
CA LEU A 30 -0.49 1.46 -18.51
C LEU A 30 -0.84 1.97 -17.12
N MET A 31 -1.34 3.19 -17.07
CA MET A 31 -1.83 3.84 -15.86
C MET A 31 -3.34 4.02 -16.00
N LEU A 32 -4.12 3.19 -15.34
CA LEU A 32 -5.57 3.33 -15.27
C LEU A 32 -5.91 4.47 -14.31
N GLN A 33 -6.33 5.62 -14.86
CA GLN A 33 -6.60 6.83 -14.10
C GLN A 33 -8.08 6.93 -13.73
N ASP A 34 -8.35 7.31 -12.48
CA ASP A 34 -9.68 7.76 -12.06
C ASP A 34 -9.77 9.29 -12.25
N ARG A 35 -10.54 9.71 -13.25
CA ARG A 35 -10.79 11.13 -13.57
C ARG A 35 -12.11 11.66 -12.98
N SER A 36 -12.96 10.77 -12.45
CA SER A 36 -14.23 11.13 -11.82
C SER A 36 -14.06 11.69 -10.41
N GLY A 37 -12.89 11.44 -9.79
CA GLY A 37 -12.64 11.79 -8.39
C GLY A 37 -13.22 10.79 -7.39
N GLY A 38 -13.60 9.60 -7.86
CA GLY A 38 -14.17 8.50 -7.08
C GLY A 38 -13.27 7.97 -5.96
N SER A 39 -13.71 6.92 -5.28
CA SER A 39 -12.99 6.30 -4.18
C SER A 39 -11.88 5.35 -4.68
N LEU A 40 -10.95 4.99 -3.79
CA LEU A 40 -9.94 3.96 -4.11
C LEU A 40 -10.58 2.58 -4.31
N ASN A 41 -11.75 2.34 -3.71
CA ASN A 41 -12.52 1.11 -3.90
C ASN A 41 -13.12 1.03 -5.30
N ASP A 42 -13.47 2.17 -5.91
CA ASP A 42 -13.94 2.19 -7.29
C ASP A 42 -12.83 1.75 -8.24
N LEU A 43 -11.61 2.28 -8.06
CA LEU A 43 -10.42 1.82 -8.77
C LEU A 43 -10.13 0.32 -8.53
N ASP A 44 -10.29 -0.16 -7.29
CA ASP A 44 -10.09 -1.57 -6.93
C ASP A 44 -11.12 -2.49 -7.58
N SER A 45 -12.32 -1.97 -7.88
CA SER A 45 -13.36 -2.72 -8.58
C SER A 45 -13.20 -2.68 -10.10
N MET A 46 -12.71 -1.56 -10.65
CA MET A 46 -12.60 -1.34 -12.09
C MET A 46 -11.32 -1.92 -12.69
N ALA A 47 -10.18 -1.81 -11.99
CA ALA A 47 -8.91 -2.34 -12.48
C ALA A 47 -8.96 -3.85 -12.74
N PRO A 48 -9.54 -4.70 -11.86
CA PRO A 48 -9.69 -6.13 -12.13
C PRO A 48 -10.68 -6.42 -13.27
N LYS A 49 -11.76 -5.65 -13.41
CA LYS A 49 -12.72 -5.81 -14.52
C LYS A 49 -12.05 -5.53 -15.86
N PHE A 50 -11.32 -4.41 -15.96
CA PHE A 50 -10.53 -4.07 -17.14
C PHE A 50 -9.48 -5.15 -17.42
N ALA A 51 -8.73 -5.59 -16.41
CA ALA A 51 -7.71 -6.62 -16.58
C ALA A 51 -8.31 -7.98 -16.98
N ALA A 52 -9.48 -8.35 -16.47
CA ALA A 52 -10.17 -9.58 -16.84
C ALA A 52 -10.62 -9.55 -18.30
N ALA A 53 -11.29 -8.47 -18.73
CA ALA A 53 -11.70 -8.30 -20.12
C ALA A 53 -10.49 -8.26 -21.08
N ALA A 54 -9.41 -7.57 -20.69
CA ALA A 54 -8.18 -7.54 -21.47
C ALA A 54 -7.52 -8.92 -21.59
N LYS A 55 -7.66 -9.78 -20.58
CA LYS A 55 -7.12 -11.15 -20.60
C LYS A 55 -7.86 -12.08 -21.56
N GLU A 56 -9.10 -11.77 -21.93
CA GLU A 56 -9.88 -12.52 -22.92
C GLU A 56 -9.45 -12.22 -24.37
N ARG A 57 -8.68 -11.14 -24.57
CA ARG A 57 -8.19 -10.74 -25.90
C ARG A 57 -7.03 -11.64 -26.35
N PRO A 58 -7.05 -12.19 -27.58
CA PRO A 58 -5.97 -13.03 -28.09
C PRO A 58 -4.64 -12.29 -28.21
N GLU A 59 -4.65 -10.96 -28.30
CA GLU A 59 -3.47 -10.12 -28.38
C GLU A 59 -2.69 -10.03 -27.05
N ILE A 60 -3.29 -10.42 -25.92
CA ILE A 60 -2.76 -10.22 -24.57
C ILE A 60 -2.43 -11.56 -23.91
N ALA A 61 -1.14 -11.82 -23.64
CA ALA A 61 -0.74 -13.06 -22.95
C ALA A 61 -0.88 -12.95 -21.43
N THR A 62 -0.42 -11.85 -20.84
CA THR A 62 -0.54 -11.61 -19.40
C THR A 62 -0.83 -10.14 -19.12
N ILE A 63 -1.66 -9.89 -18.13
CA ILE A 63 -1.97 -8.57 -17.61
C ILE A 63 -2.23 -8.68 -16.11
N SER A 64 -1.65 -7.77 -15.32
CA SER A 64 -1.73 -7.82 -13.86
C SER A 64 -1.50 -6.46 -13.22
N SER A 65 -2.03 -6.29 -12.01
CA SER A 65 -1.73 -5.15 -11.13
C SER A 65 -1.43 -5.66 -9.71
N ASN A 66 -0.56 -4.93 -9.01
CA ASN A 66 -0.27 -5.17 -7.59
C ASN A 66 -1.10 -4.27 -6.67
N PHE A 67 -1.99 -3.45 -7.23
CA PHE A 67 -2.87 -2.60 -6.43
C PHE A 67 -3.91 -3.45 -5.69
N LYS A 68 -4.07 -3.15 -4.40
CA LYS A 68 -5.13 -3.70 -3.55
C LYS A 68 -5.62 -2.58 -2.65
N ALA A 69 -6.86 -2.12 -2.83
CA ALA A 69 -7.45 -1.15 -1.90
C ALA A 69 -7.85 -1.78 -0.56
N ASN A 70 -8.03 -3.09 -0.54
CA ASN A 70 -8.58 -3.81 0.61
C ASN A 70 -7.50 -4.52 1.47
N THR A 71 -6.37 -3.86 1.78
CA THR A 71 -5.37 -4.47 2.67
C THR A 71 -5.81 -4.32 4.12
N PRO A 72 -5.91 -5.42 4.91
CA PRO A 72 -6.32 -5.34 6.30
C PRO A 72 -5.34 -4.52 7.15
N GLY A 73 -5.88 -3.66 7.99
CA GLY A 73 -5.13 -2.84 8.92
C GLY A 73 -5.95 -2.46 10.16
N TYR A 74 -5.33 -1.72 11.06
CA TYR A 74 -5.98 -1.17 12.24
C TYR A 74 -5.83 0.35 12.25
N GLU A 75 -6.94 1.03 12.48
CA GLU A 75 -7.00 2.44 12.84
C GLU A 75 -7.11 2.52 14.37
N PHE A 76 -6.21 3.26 15.01
CA PHE A 76 -6.25 3.49 16.44
C PHE A 76 -6.96 4.81 16.73
N GLU A 77 -8.21 4.75 17.17
CA GLU A 77 -8.96 5.91 17.62
C GLU A 77 -8.53 6.24 19.06
N VAL A 78 -8.06 7.47 19.31
CA VAL A 78 -7.64 7.92 20.66
C VAL A 78 -8.86 8.43 21.42
N ASP A 79 -9.10 7.87 22.61
CA ASP A 79 -10.12 8.33 23.54
C ASP A 79 -9.64 9.60 24.26
N ARG A 80 -9.94 10.76 23.65
CA ARG A 80 -9.50 12.07 24.14
C ARG A 80 -10.10 12.44 25.49
N GLU A 81 -11.37 12.11 25.72
CA GLU A 81 -12.05 12.36 26.99
C GLU A 81 -11.38 11.58 28.12
N LYS A 82 -11.08 10.30 27.88
CA LYS A 82 -10.38 9.48 28.87
C LYS A 82 -8.92 9.89 29.07
N ALA A 83 -8.24 10.34 28.01
CA ALA A 83 -6.90 10.90 28.12
C ALA A 83 -6.89 12.13 29.04
N GLU A 84 -7.85 13.06 28.85
CA GLU A 84 -8.00 14.25 29.69
C GLU A 84 -8.31 13.90 31.15
N GLN A 85 -9.24 12.97 31.40
CA GLN A 85 -9.57 12.49 32.75
C GLN A 85 -8.37 11.88 33.48
N LEU A 86 -7.48 11.20 32.75
CA LEU A 86 -6.27 10.58 33.30
C LEU A 86 -5.06 11.52 33.33
N GLY A 87 -5.22 12.78 32.91
CA GLY A 87 -4.14 13.77 32.87
C GLY A 87 -3.08 13.47 31.80
N VAL A 88 -3.45 12.79 30.71
CA VAL A 88 -2.54 12.45 29.60
C VAL A 88 -2.79 13.42 28.46
N ALA A 89 -1.76 14.14 28.02
CA ALA A 89 -1.87 14.98 26.84
C ALA A 89 -2.07 14.11 25.58
N VAL A 90 -3.01 14.49 24.72
CA VAL A 90 -3.31 13.74 23.49
C VAL A 90 -2.07 13.65 22.58
N ASP A 91 -1.26 14.71 22.53
CA ASP A 91 -0.01 14.72 21.78
C ASP A 91 0.99 13.67 22.28
N ASP A 92 1.05 13.43 23.60
CA ASP A 92 1.91 12.40 24.18
C ASP A 92 1.46 10.99 23.78
N VAL A 93 0.16 10.77 23.59
CA VAL A 93 -0.39 9.49 23.08
C VAL A 93 0.08 9.26 21.64
N PHE A 94 -0.03 10.26 20.78
CA PHE A 94 0.43 10.16 19.39
C PHE A 94 1.95 10.04 19.29
N MET A 95 2.70 10.77 20.13
CA MET A 95 4.15 10.63 20.21
C MET A 95 4.55 9.22 20.66
N ALA A 96 3.88 8.66 21.66
CA ALA A 96 4.13 7.30 22.11
C ALA A 96 3.84 6.28 20.99
N LEU A 97 2.72 6.42 20.27
CA LEU A 97 2.41 5.59 19.11
C LEU A 97 3.48 5.69 18.02
N GLN A 98 3.91 6.90 17.68
CA GLN A 98 4.96 7.14 16.69
C GLN A 98 6.28 6.50 17.09
N VAL A 99 6.75 6.72 18.33
CA VAL A 99 8.02 6.19 18.82
C VAL A 99 7.97 4.67 18.90
N PHE A 100 6.94 4.09 19.53
CA PHE A 100 6.90 2.65 19.76
C PHE A 100 6.61 1.84 18.49
N LEU A 101 5.65 2.28 17.67
CA LEU A 101 5.22 1.52 16.48
C LEU A 101 5.95 1.97 15.21
N GLY A 102 5.99 3.28 14.94
CA GLY A 102 6.60 3.85 13.74
C GLY A 102 8.12 3.97 13.79
N GLY A 103 8.68 4.04 15.00
CA GLY A 103 10.07 4.41 15.22
C GLY A 103 10.30 5.92 15.12
N SER A 104 11.28 6.41 15.86
CA SER A 104 11.70 7.81 15.83
C SER A 104 13.20 7.93 15.73
N GLN A 105 13.67 8.75 14.78
CA GLN A 105 15.07 9.16 14.74
C GLN A 105 15.32 10.17 15.84
N VAL A 106 16.30 9.91 16.70
CA VAL A 106 16.64 10.81 17.82
C VAL A 106 17.86 11.67 17.51
N ASN A 107 18.87 11.10 16.87
CA ASN A 107 20.08 11.78 16.42
C ASN A 107 20.87 10.90 15.45
N ASP A 108 22.03 11.40 15.04
CA ASP A 108 23.01 10.69 14.24
C ASP A 108 24.34 10.57 15.00
N PHE A 109 25.12 9.53 14.71
CA PHE A 109 26.48 9.36 15.22
C PHE A 109 27.45 8.89 14.14
N ASN A 110 28.72 9.26 14.28
CA ASN A 110 29.77 8.86 13.32
C ASN A 110 30.51 7.61 13.80
N LYS A 111 30.69 6.65 12.90
CA LYS A 111 31.54 5.46 13.12
C LYS A 111 32.20 5.06 11.80
N PHE A 112 33.49 4.77 11.80
CA PHE A 112 34.23 4.36 10.59
C PHE A 112 34.08 5.33 9.39
N GLY A 113 34.04 6.64 9.65
CA GLY A 113 33.88 7.66 8.61
C GLY A 113 32.50 7.72 7.96
N ARG A 114 31.48 7.06 8.53
CA ARG A 114 30.09 7.10 8.09
C ARG A 114 29.19 7.61 9.20
N SER A 115 28.18 8.40 8.84
CA SER A 115 27.11 8.82 9.74
C SER A 115 26.01 7.75 9.77
N TYR A 116 25.59 7.38 10.98
CA TYR A 116 24.54 6.40 11.25
C TYR A 116 23.41 7.07 12.03
N LYS A 117 22.17 6.79 11.60
CA LYS A 117 20.97 7.25 12.31
C LYS A 117 20.71 6.38 13.54
N VAL A 118 20.38 7.01 14.65
CA VAL A 118 19.89 6.35 15.86
C VAL A 118 18.36 6.38 15.82
N ILE A 119 17.75 5.20 15.69
CA ILE A 119 16.30 5.02 15.69
C ILE A 119 15.89 4.33 16.98
N VAL A 120 14.92 4.90 17.69
CA VAL A 120 14.27 4.27 18.85
C VAL A 120 12.93 3.71 18.40
N GLN A 121 12.67 2.44 18.72
CA GLN A 121 11.43 1.74 18.41
C GLN A 121 11.19 0.62 19.43
N ALA A 122 9.93 0.23 19.66
CA ALA A 122 9.65 -0.96 20.45
C ALA A 122 10.16 -2.24 19.75
N GLU A 123 10.60 -3.22 20.53
CA GLU A 123 10.95 -4.55 20.02
C GLU A 123 9.74 -5.20 19.32
N ASN A 124 10.00 -6.05 18.33
CA ASN A 124 8.96 -6.64 17.48
C ASN A 124 7.85 -7.35 18.28
N LYS A 125 8.20 -8.05 19.37
CA LYS A 125 7.25 -8.75 20.25
C LYS A 125 6.21 -7.84 20.92
N PHE A 126 6.46 -6.54 21.01
CA PHE A 126 5.57 -5.54 21.62
C PHE A 126 4.79 -4.71 20.60
N ARG A 127 4.92 -5.02 19.30
CA ARG A 127 4.25 -4.30 18.21
C ARG A 127 3.72 -5.19 17.09
N GLY A 128 3.70 -6.51 17.32
CA GLY A 128 3.16 -7.49 16.38
C GLY A 128 1.65 -7.69 16.46
N ASP A 129 1.02 -7.24 17.55
CA ASP A 129 -0.42 -7.37 17.79
C ASP A 129 -0.98 -6.08 18.41
N VAL A 130 -2.24 -5.78 18.13
CA VAL A 130 -3.03 -4.71 18.74
C VAL A 130 -3.03 -4.83 20.27
N ASP A 131 -3.16 -6.05 20.79
CA ASP A 131 -3.21 -6.29 22.24
C ASP A 131 -1.86 -5.95 22.91
N ALA A 132 -0.76 -5.92 22.15
CA ALA A 132 0.56 -5.59 22.68
C ALA A 132 0.67 -4.13 23.15
N THR A 133 -0.26 -3.26 22.73
CA THR A 133 -0.37 -1.87 23.21
C THR A 133 -0.56 -1.78 24.73
N ARG A 134 -1.00 -2.86 25.40
CA ARG A 134 -1.06 -2.93 26.88
C ARG A 134 0.31 -2.86 27.57
N PHE A 135 1.39 -3.17 26.84
CA PHE A 135 2.77 -3.12 27.34
C PHE A 135 3.46 -1.78 27.05
N LEU A 136 2.80 -0.90 26.31
CA LEU A 136 3.30 0.41 25.96
C LEU A 136 2.61 1.43 26.84
N TYR A 137 3.36 2.38 27.38
CA TYR A 137 2.85 3.31 28.38
C TYR A 137 3.17 4.74 27.98
N VAL A 138 2.25 5.65 28.35
CA VAL A 138 2.42 7.09 28.26
C VAL A 138 2.36 7.67 29.67
N LYS A 139 3.16 8.70 29.92
CA LYS A 139 3.24 9.32 31.24
C LYS A 139 2.17 10.41 31.37
N SER A 140 1.39 10.39 32.44
CA SER A 140 0.45 11.47 32.75
C SER A 140 1.12 12.64 33.50
N SER A 141 0.45 13.78 33.53
CA SER A 141 0.84 14.96 34.31
C SER A 141 0.96 14.67 35.81
N ASN A 142 0.24 13.66 36.29
CA ASN A 142 0.27 13.20 37.68
C ASN A 142 1.45 12.23 37.95
N ASN A 143 2.37 12.09 36.99
CA ASN A 143 3.53 11.20 37.05
C ASN A 143 3.17 9.70 37.11
N VAL A 144 1.96 9.33 36.67
CA VAL A 144 1.48 7.94 36.59
C VAL A 144 1.66 7.43 35.17
N MET A 145 2.13 6.19 35.01
CA MET A 145 2.22 5.54 33.70
C MET A 145 0.86 4.92 33.33
N VAL A 146 0.30 5.37 32.22
CA VAL A 146 -0.99 4.91 31.69
C VAL A 146 -0.73 3.99 30.50
N PRO A 147 -1.22 2.73 30.51
CA PRO A 147 -1.07 1.83 29.37
C PRO A 147 -1.84 2.34 28.15
N LEU A 148 -1.25 2.27 26.95
CA LEU A 148 -1.85 2.80 25.73
C LEU A 148 -3.18 2.12 25.38
N ASN A 149 -3.32 0.81 25.59
CA ASN A 149 -4.60 0.12 25.33
C ASN A 149 -5.79 0.70 26.13
N THR A 150 -5.55 1.43 27.22
CA THR A 150 -6.63 2.08 27.98
C THR A 150 -7.17 3.33 27.28
N LEU A 151 -6.36 3.94 26.42
CA LEU A 151 -6.61 5.19 25.70
C LEU A 151 -6.90 4.97 24.21
N LEU A 152 -6.66 3.76 23.69
CA LEU A 152 -6.80 3.43 22.28
C LEU A 152 -7.99 2.50 22.05
N LYS A 153 -8.77 2.81 21.01
CA LYS A 153 -9.84 1.97 20.46
C LYS A 153 -9.40 1.47 19.09
N PRO A 154 -8.95 0.21 18.97
CA PRO A 154 -8.55 -0.35 17.70
C PRO A 154 -9.77 -0.66 16.84
N LYS A 155 -9.77 -0.17 15.61
CA LYS A 155 -10.79 -0.41 14.61
C LYS A 155 -10.19 -1.11 13.41
N LYS A 156 -10.76 -2.25 13.04
CA LYS A 156 -10.37 -2.95 11.82
C LYS A 156 -10.80 -2.11 10.62
N ILE A 157 -9.84 -1.80 9.77
CA ILE A 157 -10.06 -1.08 8.52
C ILE A 157 -9.42 -1.87 7.39
N ASN A 158 -9.88 -1.60 6.16
CA ASN A 158 -9.15 -2.02 4.97
C ASN A 158 -8.73 -0.77 4.23
N ALA A 159 -7.43 -0.65 3.94
CA ALA A 159 -6.86 0.49 3.28
C ALA A 159 -5.75 0.07 2.31
N PRO A 160 -5.52 0.81 1.21
CA PRO A 160 -4.39 0.55 0.34
C PRO A 160 -3.08 0.85 1.05
N THR A 161 -2.10 -0.02 0.89
CA THR A 161 -0.73 0.20 1.40
C THR A 161 0.03 1.25 0.58
N ILE A 162 -0.32 1.42 -0.69
CA ILE A 162 0.29 2.38 -1.62
C ILE A 162 -0.82 3.03 -2.45
N ILE A 163 -0.79 4.36 -2.53
CA ILE A 163 -1.67 5.14 -3.41
C ILE A 163 -0.80 5.75 -4.52
N THR A 164 -0.95 5.22 -5.73
CA THR A 164 -0.24 5.72 -6.90
C THR A 164 -1.03 6.87 -7.53
N ARG A 165 -0.31 7.90 -8.00
CA ARG A 165 -0.87 8.99 -8.79
C ARG A 165 -0.09 9.15 -10.09
N PHE A 166 -0.79 9.45 -11.17
CA PHE A 166 -0.20 9.77 -12.46
C PHE A 166 -0.86 11.02 -13.01
N ASN A 167 -0.08 12.01 -13.45
CA ASN A 167 -0.56 13.32 -13.87
C ASN A 167 -1.52 13.99 -12.86
N GLY A 168 -1.24 13.83 -11.56
CA GLY A 168 -1.99 14.46 -10.48
C GLY A 168 -3.28 13.73 -10.06
N VAL A 169 -3.72 12.69 -10.79
CA VAL A 169 -4.91 11.92 -10.45
C VAL A 169 -4.55 10.54 -9.89
N LYS A 170 -5.45 9.95 -9.10
CA LYS A 170 -5.29 8.58 -8.57
C LYS A 170 -5.25 7.62 -9.74
N ALA A 171 -4.31 6.68 -9.71
CA ALA A 171 -4.12 5.73 -10.80
C ALA A 171 -3.70 4.36 -10.29
N VAL A 172 -4.05 3.33 -11.06
CA VAL A 172 -3.58 1.96 -10.87
C VAL A 172 -2.61 1.65 -12.00
N GLN A 173 -1.38 1.28 -11.65
CA GLN A 173 -0.43 0.76 -12.63
C GLN A 173 -0.79 -0.68 -12.98
N ILE A 174 -0.91 -0.97 -14.26
CA ILE A 174 -1.17 -2.30 -14.80
C ILE A 174 -0.04 -2.63 -15.77
N ASN A 175 0.58 -3.79 -15.57
CA ASN A 175 1.68 -4.28 -16.39
C ASN A 175 1.26 -5.56 -17.10
N GLY A 176 1.76 -5.76 -18.31
CA GLY A 176 1.45 -6.94 -19.10
C GLY A 176 2.38 -7.15 -20.28
N ARG A 177 2.11 -8.22 -21.04
CA ARG A 177 2.82 -8.53 -22.28
C ARG A 177 1.84 -8.96 -23.36
N GLN A 178 2.19 -8.63 -24.58
CA GLN A 178 1.50 -9.12 -25.78
C GLN A 178 1.67 -10.64 -25.92
N ALA A 179 0.71 -11.28 -26.57
CA ALA A 179 0.78 -12.69 -26.92
C ALA A 179 1.80 -12.97 -28.03
N ASP A 180 2.27 -14.21 -28.09
CA ASP A 180 3.21 -14.64 -29.13
C ASP A 180 2.56 -14.46 -30.52
N GLY A 181 3.32 -13.90 -31.46
CA GLY A 181 2.82 -13.57 -32.81
C GLY A 181 2.13 -12.21 -32.92
N TYR A 182 1.93 -11.49 -31.81
CA TYR A 182 1.41 -10.13 -31.80
C TYR A 182 2.50 -9.10 -31.51
N SER A 183 2.34 -7.91 -32.07
CA SER A 183 3.18 -6.74 -31.79
C SER A 183 2.70 -5.99 -30.54
N SER A 184 3.58 -5.18 -29.94
CA SER A 184 3.21 -4.27 -28.86
C SER A 184 2.15 -3.25 -29.29
N GLY A 185 2.18 -2.79 -30.54
CA GLY A 185 1.18 -1.88 -31.10
C GLY A 185 -0.22 -2.51 -31.17
N GLN A 186 -0.31 -3.78 -31.59
CA GLN A 186 -1.59 -4.50 -31.61
C GLN A 186 -2.15 -4.72 -30.21
N ALA A 187 -1.28 -5.05 -29.24
CA ALA A 187 -1.70 -5.15 -27.85
C ALA A 187 -2.21 -3.81 -27.31
N MET A 188 -1.54 -2.69 -27.60
CA MET A 188 -2.01 -1.36 -27.19
C MET A 188 -3.37 -1.02 -27.80
N ALA A 189 -3.58 -1.28 -29.10
CA ALA A 189 -4.86 -1.06 -29.75
C ALA A 189 -5.99 -1.90 -29.11
N ALA A 190 -5.74 -3.19 -28.83
CA ALA A 190 -6.70 -4.04 -28.16
C ALA A 190 -7.04 -3.55 -26.74
N LEU A 191 -6.06 -3.02 -26.00
CA LEU A 191 -6.29 -2.44 -24.67
C LEU A 191 -7.11 -1.15 -24.73
N GLU A 192 -6.92 -0.32 -25.75
CA GLU A 192 -7.75 0.87 -26.00
C GLU A 192 -9.21 0.50 -26.29
N GLU A 193 -9.43 -0.52 -27.13
CA GLU A 193 -10.77 -1.06 -27.40
C GLU A 193 -11.45 -1.59 -26.13
N VAL A 194 -10.72 -2.36 -25.32
CA VAL A 194 -11.24 -2.89 -24.04
C VAL A 194 -11.53 -1.77 -23.05
N ALA A 195 -10.69 -0.73 -23.01
CA ALA A 195 -10.94 0.45 -22.18
C ALA A 195 -12.25 1.15 -22.58
N GLN A 196 -12.51 1.30 -23.88
CA GLN A 196 -13.77 1.86 -24.40
C GLN A 196 -15.00 0.97 -24.13
N GLN A 197 -14.83 -0.32 -23.85
CA GLN A 197 -15.94 -1.20 -23.51
C GLN A 197 -16.21 -1.25 -22.00
N THR A 198 -15.14 -1.17 -21.20
CA THR A 198 -15.20 -1.44 -19.75
C THR A 198 -15.19 -0.20 -18.88
N LEU A 199 -14.71 0.95 -19.37
CA LEU A 199 -14.50 2.17 -18.58
C LEU A 199 -15.39 3.35 -18.99
N SER A 200 -16.15 3.21 -20.09
CA SER A 200 -16.91 4.31 -20.71
C SER A 200 -18.04 4.90 -19.89
N ASP A 201 -18.41 4.27 -18.78
CA ASP A 201 -19.46 4.74 -17.87
C ASP A 201 -18.93 5.68 -16.76
N VAL A 202 -17.62 5.98 -16.75
CA VAL A 202 -17.01 6.90 -15.79
C VAL A 202 -16.64 8.21 -16.52
N LYS A 203 -17.63 9.11 -16.63
CA LYS A 203 -17.41 10.49 -17.08
C LYS A 203 -16.74 11.33 -16.00
#